data_AF-A0A2D7WW49-F1
#
_entry.id   AF-A0A2D7WW49-F1
#
_cell.length_a   1.000
_cell.length_b   1.000
_cell.length_c   1.000
_cell.angle_alpha   90.00
_cell.angle_beta   90.00
_cell.angle_gamma   90.00
#
_symmetry.space_group_name_H-M   'P 1'
#
loop_
_entity.id
_entity.type
_entity.pdbx_description
1 polymer ?
#
loop_
_entity_poly.entity_id
_entity_poly.type
_entity_poly.pdbx_seq_one_letter_code
_entity_poly.pdbx_strand_id
1 'polypeptide(L)'
;MKLQPMPITLREANHFVEQFHRHSKRTSRDGGKFAIGATTGDRMVGIAIVGRPVARLLDDGYTAEVTRCCVLDDAPRGACSFLYGRCWRIWQQMGGKRMVTYTLQKESGSSLKGAGWKIVGETQKGGWDRKGRERDWQPIYGQLKFRWEAQ
;
A
#
# COMPACT_ATOMS: atom_id res chain seq x y z
N MET A 1 -13.55 19.49 -2.08
CA MET A 1 -12.35 19.45 -2.96
C MET A 1 -12.30 18.12 -3.70
N LYS A 2 -11.99 18.13 -4.99
CA LYS A 2 -11.95 16.91 -5.82
C LYS A 2 -10.51 16.36 -5.85
N LEU A 3 -10.35 15.08 -5.53
CA LEU A 3 -9.05 14.41 -5.62
C LEU A 3 -8.72 14.07 -7.08
N GLN A 4 -7.48 14.33 -7.47
CA GLN A 4 -6.93 14.03 -8.79
C GLN A 4 -5.66 13.18 -8.65
N PRO A 5 -5.42 12.24 -9.60
CA PRO A 5 -4.18 11.49 -9.62
C PRO A 5 -3.07 12.39 -10.15
N MET A 6 -1.86 12.24 -9.63
CA MET A 6 -0.68 12.90 -10.17
C MET A 6 0.47 11.90 -10.34
N PRO A 7 1.29 12.04 -11.40
CA PRO A 7 2.51 11.26 -11.52
C PRO A 7 3.47 11.64 -10.39
N ILE A 8 4.21 10.66 -9.90
CA ILE A 8 5.23 10.85 -8.88
C ILE A 8 6.31 9.78 -9.06
N THR A 9 7.57 10.13 -8.82
CA THR A 9 8.64 9.14 -8.83
C THR A 9 8.57 8.28 -7.57
N LEU A 10 9.14 7.07 -7.63
CA LEU A 10 9.29 6.23 -6.44
C LEU A 10 10.11 6.92 -5.35
N ARG A 11 11.13 7.71 -5.72
CA ARG A 11 11.98 8.44 -4.78
C ARG A 11 11.16 9.47 -3.98
N GLU A 12 10.41 10.32 -4.67
CA GLU A 12 9.55 11.33 -4.03
C GLU A 12 8.46 10.68 -3.17
N ALA A 13 7.83 9.61 -3.65
CA ALA A 13 6.83 8.88 -2.88
C ALA A 13 7.43 8.27 -1.60
N ASN A 14 8.65 7.73 -1.67
CA ASN A 14 9.34 7.20 -0.50
C ASN A 14 9.73 8.30 0.49
N HIS A 15 10.15 9.47 0.00
CA HIS A 15 10.42 10.63 0.86
C HIS A 15 9.15 11.08 1.60
N PHE A 16 8.02 11.15 0.90
CA PHE A 16 6.73 11.46 1.52
C PHE A 16 6.35 10.44 2.60
N VAL A 17 6.56 9.14 2.36
CA VAL A 17 6.33 8.08 3.37
C VAL A 17 7.22 8.29 4.59
N GLU A 18 8.50 8.58 4.40
CA GLU A 18 9.47 8.80 5.48
C GLU A 18 9.08 9.99 6.37
N GLN A 19 8.51 11.04 5.78
CA GLN A 19 8.08 12.23 6.50
C GLN A 19 6.73 12.07 7.23
N PHE A 20 5.74 11.42 6.60
CA PHE A 20 4.34 11.49 7.04
C PHE A 20 3.74 10.16 7.49
N HIS A 21 4.36 9.01 7.20
CA HIS A 21 3.76 7.73 7.55
C HIS A 21 4.02 7.35 9.00
N ARG A 22 2.96 7.30 9.82
CA ARG A 22 3.02 7.00 11.26
C ARG A 22 3.64 5.65 11.67
N HIS A 23 3.79 4.72 10.73
CA HIS A 23 4.03 3.30 11.05
C HIS A 23 5.02 2.63 10.09
N SER A 24 4.89 2.88 8.79
CA SER A 24 5.72 2.22 7.79
C SER A 24 6.91 3.09 7.43
N LYS A 25 8.10 2.47 7.39
CA LYS A 25 9.30 3.10 6.83
C LYS A 25 9.24 3.15 5.31
N ARG A 26 10.12 3.93 4.67
CA ARG A 26 10.36 3.84 3.21
C ARG A 26 10.56 2.40 2.73
N THR A 27 10.27 2.16 1.45
CA THR A 27 10.55 0.88 0.79
C THR A 27 12.06 0.68 0.62
N SER A 28 12.50 -0.58 0.48
CA SER A 28 13.93 -0.88 0.31
C SER A 28 14.45 -0.29 -1.00
N ARG A 29 15.53 0.49 -0.92
CA ARG A 29 16.20 1.15 -2.07
C ARG A 29 15.25 1.99 -2.94
N ASP A 30 14.21 2.56 -2.34
CA ASP A 30 13.15 3.30 -3.05
C ASP A 30 12.50 2.48 -4.18
N GLY A 31 12.44 1.16 -4.00
CA GLY A 31 11.95 0.23 -5.01
C GLY A 31 10.42 0.11 -5.07
N GLY A 32 9.93 -0.21 -6.25
CA GLY A 32 8.52 -0.48 -6.52
C GLY A 32 8.31 -0.78 -8.01
N LYS A 33 7.09 -1.19 -8.37
CA LYS A 33 6.64 -1.26 -9.76
C LYS A 33 6.28 0.14 -10.26
N PHE A 34 5.49 0.87 -9.47
CA PHE A 34 5.12 2.26 -9.72
C PHE A 34 4.66 2.94 -8.43
N ALA A 35 4.54 4.27 -8.49
CA ALA A 35 3.90 5.08 -7.47
C ALA A 35 2.87 6.03 -8.10
N ILE A 36 1.93 6.50 -7.29
CA ILE A 36 0.94 7.49 -7.69
C ILE A 36 0.70 8.47 -6.54
N GLY A 37 0.60 9.76 -6.85
CA GLY A 37 0.19 10.79 -5.91
C GLY A 37 -1.31 11.09 -5.99
N ALA A 38 -1.85 11.63 -4.90
CA ALA A 38 -3.16 12.25 -4.85
C ALA A 38 -2.99 13.74 -4.56
N THR A 39 -3.67 14.59 -5.32
CA THR A 39 -3.66 16.06 -5.16
C THR A 39 -5.08 16.61 -5.12
N THR A 40 -5.25 17.76 -4.46
CA THR A 40 -6.48 18.57 -4.52
C THR A 40 -6.47 19.61 -5.64
N GLY A 41 -5.40 19.68 -6.44
CA GLY A 41 -5.11 20.75 -7.40
C GLY A 41 -4.09 21.74 -6.85
N ASP A 42 -4.24 22.16 -5.59
CA ASP A 42 -3.35 23.15 -4.96
C ASP A 42 -2.11 22.52 -4.33
N ARG A 43 -2.25 21.29 -3.80
CA ARG A 43 -1.17 20.57 -3.13
C ARG A 43 -1.31 19.05 -3.26
N MET A 44 -0.20 18.34 -3.12
CA MET A 44 -0.21 16.89 -2.91
C MET A 44 -0.68 16.58 -1.49
N VAL A 45 -1.58 15.60 -1.35
CA VAL A 45 -2.18 15.22 -0.07
C VAL A 45 -1.93 13.75 0.29
N GLY A 46 -1.30 12.98 -0.58
CA GLY A 46 -0.93 11.60 -0.30
C GLY A 46 -0.34 10.88 -1.49
N ILE A 47 0.15 9.67 -1.22
CA ILE A 47 0.83 8.80 -2.18
C ILE A 47 0.45 7.34 -1.93
N ALA A 48 0.57 6.52 -2.97
CA ALA A 48 0.66 5.07 -2.84
C ALA A 48 1.85 4.51 -3.63
N ILE A 49 2.50 3.48 -3.07
CA ILE A 49 3.60 2.75 -3.71
C ILE A 49 3.16 1.30 -3.93
N VAL A 50 3.20 0.87 -5.18
CA VAL A 50 2.87 -0.50 -5.60
C VAL A 50 4.16 -1.25 -5.88
N GLY A 51 4.29 -2.46 -5.34
CA GLY A 51 5.46 -3.31 -5.46
C GLY A 51 5.12 -4.77 -5.72
N ARG A 52 6.14 -5.63 -5.67
CA ARG A 52 5.95 -7.08 -5.59
C ARG A 52 5.30 -7.45 -4.24
N PRO A 53 4.46 -8.48 -4.19
CA PRO A 53 3.94 -8.98 -2.93
C PRO A 53 5.07 -9.35 -1.97
N VAL A 54 4.96 -8.95 -0.71
CA VAL A 54 5.94 -9.28 0.34
C VAL A 54 5.90 -10.79 0.63
N ALA A 55 4.70 -11.37 0.59
CA ALA A 55 4.51 -12.81 0.69
C ALA A 55 4.87 -13.49 -0.64
N ARG A 56 5.99 -14.22 -0.67
CA ARG A 56 6.53 -14.83 -1.90
C ARG A 56 5.53 -15.70 -2.68
N LEU A 57 4.60 -16.36 -1.97
CA LEU A 57 3.62 -17.25 -2.59
C LEU A 57 2.56 -16.50 -3.41
N LEU A 58 2.46 -15.19 -3.23
CA LEU A 58 1.61 -14.33 -4.04
C LEU A 58 2.35 -13.74 -5.24
N ASP A 59 3.68 -13.87 -5.31
CA ASP A 59 4.49 -13.24 -6.36
C ASP A 59 4.53 -14.10 -7.63
N ASP A 60 3.37 -14.20 -8.28
CA ASP A 60 3.12 -14.98 -9.50
C ASP A 60 3.32 -14.18 -10.80
N GLY A 61 3.86 -12.95 -10.70
CA GLY A 61 4.05 -12.02 -11.81
C GLY A 61 2.81 -11.20 -12.18
N TYR A 62 1.60 -11.66 -11.86
CA TYR A 62 0.32 -10.98 -12.16
C TYR A 62 -0.34 -10.34 -10.93
N THR A 63 0.19 -10.64 -9.75
CA THR A 63 -0.22 -10.04 -8.47
C THR A 63 0.72 -8.92 -8.07
N ALA A 64 0.16 -7.77 -7.70
CA ALA A 64 0.91 -6.67 -7.11
C ALA A 64 0.42 -6.36 -5.68
N GLU A 65 1.25 -5.69 -4.89
CA GLU A 65 0.88 -5.24 -3.55
C GLU A 65 0.96 -3.73 -3.43
N VAL A 66 -0.07 -3.09 -2.85
CA VAL A 66 0.05 -1.70 -2.37
C VAL A 66 0.81 -1.76 -1.05
N THR A 67 2.11 -1.52 -1.14
CA THR A 67 3.04 -1.67 -0.02
C THR A 67 3.03 -0.45 0.90
N ARG A 68 2.71 0.73 0.35
CA ARG A 68 2.54 1.98 1.11
C ARG A 68 1.32 2.71 0.61
N CYS A 69 0.54 3.24 1.55
CA CYS A 69 -0.53 4.19 1.32
C CYS A 69 -0.43 5.22 2.45
N CYS A 70 -0.06 6.45 2.11
CA CYS A 70 0.19 7.50 3.08
C CYS A 70 -0.51 8.77 2.61
N VAL A 71 -1.28 9.38 3.49
CA VAL A 71 -2.01 10.63 3.26
C VAL A 71 -1.73 11.56 4.42
N LEU A 72 -1.81 12.87 4.17
CA LEU A 72 -1.73 13.87 5.24
C LEU A 72 -2.94 13.74 6.18
N ASP A 73 -2.76 14.14 7.43
CA ASP A 73 -3.81 14.09 8.45
C ASP A 73 -5.01 15.00 8.11
N ASP A 74 -4.75 16.09 7.39
CA ASP A 74 -5.74 17.05 6.90
C ASP A 74 -6.18 16.77 5.44
N ALA A 75 -5.86 15.59 4.90
CA ALA A 75 -6.28 15.21 3.56
C ALA A 75 -7.82 15.04 3.47
N PRO A 76 -8.43 15.32 2.30
CA PRO A 76 -9.86 15.12 2.11
C PRO A 76 -10.29 13.67 2.39
N ARG A 77 -11.50 13.52 2.98
CA ARG A 77 -12.10 12.21 3.22
C ARG A 77 -12.13 11.38 1.93
N GLY A 78 -11.68 10.14 2.04
CA GLY A 78 -11.61 9.22 0.89
C GLY A 78 -10.28 9.23 0.13
N ALA A 79 -9.28 9.99 0.56
CA ALA A 79 -7.94 9.99 -0.06
C ALA A 79 -7.32 8.58 -0.15
N CYS A 80 -7.38 7.78 0.91
CA CYS A 80 -6.90 6.39 0.88
C CYS A 80 -7.71 5.53 -0.11
N SER A 81 -9.04 5.61 -0.09
CA SER A 81 -9.90 4.85 -1.04
C SER A 81 -9.61 5.23 -2.48
N PHE A 82 -9.42 6.53 -2.74
CA PHE A 82 -9.04 7.06 -4.03
C PHE A 82 -7.72 6.43 -4.51
N LEU A 83 -6.68 6.45 -3.68
CA LEU A 83 -5.38 5.86 -4.01
C LEU A 83 -5.48 4.36 -4.28
N TYR A 84 -6.13 3.57 -3.40
CA TYR A 84 -6.33 2.14 -3.62
C TYR A 84 -7.07 1.85 -4.93
N GLY A 85 -8.13 2.61 -5.21
CA GLY A 85 -8.90 2.47 -6.45
C GLY A 85 -8.12 2.89 -7.71
N ARG A 86 -7.14 3.80 -7.60
CA ARG A 86 -6.27 4.17 -8.73
C ARG A 86 -5.16 3.15 -8.96
N CYS A 87 -4.54 2.66 -7.89
CA CYS A 87 -3.55 1.58 -7.97
C CYS A 87 -4.12 0.36 -8.69
N TRP A 88 -5.33 -0.08 -8.32
CA TRP A 88 -5.96 -1.22 -8.97
C TRP A 88 -6.17 -0.98 -10.46
N ARG A 89 -6.79 0.15 -10.84
CA ARG A 89 -7.02 0.49 -12.25
C ARG A 89 -5.73 0.53 -13.07
N ILE A 90 -4.66 1.12 -12.54
CA ILE A 90 -3.35 1.16 -13.23
C ILE A 90 -2.81 -0.25 -13.43
N TRP A 91 -2.86 -1.09 -12.41
CA TRP A 91 -2.35 -2.45 -12.51
C TRP A 91 -3.15 -3.30 -13.51
N GLN A 92 -4.47 -3.12 -13.58
CA GLN A 92 -5.30 -3.74 -14.62
C GLN A 92 -4.83 -3.35 -16.03
N GLN A 93 -4.52 -2.07 -16.27
CA GLN A 93 -3.99 -1.61 -17.57
C GLN A 93 -2.62 -2.21 -17.90
N MET A 94 -1.85 -2.62 -16.89
CA MET A 94 -0.57 -3.34 -17.06
C MET A 94 -0.75 -4.85 -17.25
N GLY A 95 -1.99 -5.37 -17.32
CA GLY A 95 -2.29 -6.80 -17.43
C GLY A 95 -2.34 -7.55 -16.09
N GLY A 96 -2.32 -6.81 -14.98
CA GLY A 96 -2.43 -7.35 -13.63
C GLY A 96 -3.79 -8.01 -13.36
N LYS A 97 -3.77 -9.16 -12.66
CA LYS A 97 -4.98 -9.95 -12.38
C LYS A 97 -5.46 -9.85 -10.94
N ARG A 98 -4.57 -9.44 -10.04
CA ARG A 98 -4.84 -9.39 -8.60
C ARG A 98 -4.02 -8.28 -7.96
N MET A 99 -4.60 -7.59 -6.98
CA MET A 99 -3.86 -6.68 -6.13
C MET A 99 -4.18 -6.93 -4.67
N VAL A 100 -3.15 -6.94 -3.83
CA VAL A 100 -3.28 -7.17 -2.39
C VAL A 100 -2.75 -6.01 -1.56
N THR A 101 -3.21 -5.92 -0.32
CA THR A 101 -2.62 -5.08 0.73
C THR A 101 -3.01 -5.63 2.09
N TYR A 102 -2.47 -5.03 3.14
CA TYR A 102 -2.67 -5.50 4.51
C TYR A 102 -3.01 -4.33 5.42
N THR A 103 -3.97 -4.54 6.31
CA THR A 103 -4.25 -3.65 7.44
C THR A 103 -4.16 -4.45 8.72
N LEU A 104 -3.79 -3.82 9.82
CA LEU A 104 -3.97 -4.40 11.15
C LEU A 104 -5.46 -4.70 11.37
N GLN A 105 -5.77 -5.77 12.09
CA GLN A 105 -7.18 -6.12 12.36
C GLN A 105 -7.91 -5.06 13.19
N LYS A 106 -7.18 -4.26 13.98
CA LYS A 106 -7.73 -3.13 14.74
C LYS A 106 -8.06 -1.90 13.89
N GLU A 107 -7.59 -1.84 12.64
CA GLU A 107 -7.92 -0.76 11.72
C GLU A 107 -9.28 -1.04 11.07
N SER A 108 -10.10 -0.01 10.89
CA SER A 108 -11.49 -0.18 10.41
C SER A 108 -11.61 -0.77 9.00
N GLY A 109 -10.56 -0.64 8.18
CA GLY A 109 -10.54 -1.03 6.77
C GLY A 109 -11.54 -0.25 5.90
N SER A 110 -12.11 0.85 6.41
CA SER A 110 -13.16 1.61 5.71
C SER A 110 -12.70 2.13 4.35
N SER A 111 -11.43 2.49 4.23
CA SER A 111 -10.83 2.96 2.98
C SER A 111 -10.83 1.88 1.89
N LEU A 112 -10.51 0.64 2.24
CA LEU A 112 -10.47 -0.50 1.33
C LEU A 112 -11.87 -0.96 0.95
N LYS A 113 -12.80 -1.00 1.91
CA LYS A 113 -14.23 -1.24 1.64
C LYS A 113 -14.78 -0.20 0.65
N GLY A 114 -14.49 1.08 0.87
CA GLY A 114 -14.89 2.17 -0.03
C GLY A 114 -14.24 2.10 -1.42
N ALA A 115 -13.13 1.37 -1.56
CA ALA A 115 -12.49 1.10 -2.84
C ALA A 115 -12.96 -0.21 -3.51
N GLY A 116 -13.89 -0.95 -2.89
CA GLY A 116 -14.42 -2.22 -3.41
C GLY A 116 -13.56 -3.45 -3.12
N TRP A 117 -12.56 -3.34 -2.24
CA TRP A 117 -11.67 -4.46 -1.90
C TRP A 117 -12.35 -5.40 -0.90
N LYS A 118 -11.97 -6.68 -0.93
CA LYS A 118 -12.53 -7.72 -0.06
C LYS A 118 -11.46 -8.29 0.87
N ILE A 119 -11.84 -8.65 2.09
CA ILE A 119 -10.99 -9.45 2.98
C ILE A 119 -10.99 -10.89 2.45
N VAL A 120 -9.80 -11.45 2.24
CA VAL A 120 -9.59 -12.80 1.68
C VAL A 120 -8.67 -13.67 2.54
N GLY A 121 -8.41 -13.23 3.77
CA GLY A 121 -7.62 -13.99 4.72
C GLY A 121 -7.07 -13.15 5.85
N GLU A 122 -6.51 -13.85 6.82
CA GLU A 122 -5.87 -13.29 8.00
C GLU A 122 -4.42 -13.78 8.07
N THR A 123 -3.51 -12.91 8.49
CA THR A 123 -2.12 -13.30 8.68
C THR A 123 -1.92 -13.82 10.10
N GLN A 124 -1.14 -14.89 10.23
CA GLN A 124 -0.61 -15.28 11.53
C GLN A 124 0.46 -14.28 12.00
N LYS A 125 0.66 -14.19 13.31
CA LYS A 125 1.77 -13.43 13.91
C LYS A 125 3.09 -14.09 13.53
N GLY A 126 4.11 -13.31 13.21
CA GLY A 126 5.42 -13.85 12.85
C GLY A 126 6.25 -12.92 11.99
N GLY A 127 7.56 -12.94 12.21
CA GLY A 127 8.53 -12.21 11.39
C GLY A 127 8.82 -12.95 10.08
N TRP A 128 9.58 -12.29 9.21
CA TRP A 128 10.08 -12.88 7.96
C TRP A 128 11.47 -13.50 8.09
N ASP A 129 11.98 -13.53 9.32
CA ASP A 129 13.28 -14.07 9.68
C ASP A 129 13.32 -15.60 9.48
N ARG A 130 14.43 -16.08 8.92
CA ARG A 130 14.75 -17.52 8.80
C ARG A 130 16.27 -17.68 8.82
N LYS A 131 16.75 -18.83 9.31
CA LYS A 131 18.17 -19.21 9.25
C LYS A 131 18.74 -18.94 7.85
N GLY A 132 19.77 -18.08 7.75
CA GLY A 132 20.41 -17.66 6.49
C GLY A 132 19.77 -16.45 5.79
N ARG A 133 18.72 -15.84 6.35
CA ARG A 133 18.10 -14.59 5.89
C ARG A 133 17.61 -13.78 7.10
N GLU A 134 18.57 -13.28 7.86
CA GLU A 134 18.31 -12.45 9.03
C GLU A 134 17.54 -11.19 8.65
N ARG A 135 16.48 -10.90 9.40
CA ARG A 135 15.67 -9.69 9.22
C ARG A 135 15.34 -9.10 10.57
N ASP A 136 15.51 -7.79 10.69
CA ASP A 136 15.16 -7.05 11.90
C ASP A 136 13.69 -7.25 12.26
N TRP A 137 13.44 -7.51 13.55
CA TRP A 137 12.10 -7.54 14.08
C TRP A 137 11.46 -6.15 14.03
N GLN A 138 10.19 -6.10 13.67
CA GLN A 138 9.37 -4.89 13.77
C GLN A 138 8.12 -5.20 14.59
N PRO A 139 7.67 -4.28 15.47
CA PRO A 139 6.46 -4.49 16.28
C PRO A 139 5.21 -4.87 15.47
N ILE A 140 5.16 -4.46 14.19
CA ILE A 140 4.06 -4.79 13.27
C ILE A 140 3.97 -6.30 12.93
N TYR A 141 5.03 -7.08 13.15
CA TYR A 141 5.04 -8.54 12.89
C TYR A 141 4.33 -9.33 14.00
N GLY A 142 4.23 -8.78 15.20
CA GLY A 142 3.47 -9.36 16.30
C GLY A 142 1.96 -9.09 16.23
N GLN A 143 1.48 -8.37 15.21
CA GLN A 143 0.08 -7.96 15.09
C GLN A 143 -0.63 -8.73 13.98
N LEU A 144 -1.87 -9.13 14.25
CA LEU A 144 -2.73 -9.76 13.26
C LEU A 144 -3.15 -8.75 12.20
N LYS A 145 -3.21 -9.20 10.95
CA LYS A 145 -3.58 -8.37 9.81
C LYS A 145 -4.65 -9.06 8.99
N PHE A 146 -5.52 -8.26 8.39
CA PHE A 146 -6.37 -8.70 7.30
C PHE A 146 -5.61 -8.56 5.98
N ARG A 147 -5.66 -9.58 5.14
CA ARG A 147 -5.27 -9.50 3.74
C ARG A 147 -6.49 -9.07 2.93
N TRP A 148 -6.33 -7.96 2.23
CA TRP A 148 -7.32 -7.42 1.32
C TRP A 148 -6.95 -7.69 -0.11
N GLU A 149 -7.96 -7.81 -0.97
CA GLU A 149 -7.78 -8.11 -2.38
C GLU A 149 -8.75 -7.34 -3.28
N ALA A 150 -8.23 -6.91 -4.43
CA ALA A 150 -8.97 -6.45 -5.59
C ALA A 150 -8.69 -7.37 -6.79
N GLN A 151 -9.75 -7.70 -7.52
CA GLN A 151 -9.78 -8.51 -8.74
C GLN A 151 -10.87 -7.97 -9.68
#